data_AF-A0A955V265-F1
#
_entry.id   AF-A0A955V265-F1
#
_cell.length_a   1.000
_cell.length_b   1.000
_cell.length_c   1.000
_cell.angle_alpha   90.00
_cell.angle_beta   90.00
_cell.angle_gamma   90.00
#
_symmetry.space_group_name_H-M   'P 1'
#
loop_
_entity.id
_entity.type
_entity.pdbx_description
1 polymer ?
#
loop_
_entity_poly.entity_id
_entity_poly.type
_entity_poly.pdbx_seq_one_letter_code
_entity_poly.pdbx_strand_id
1 'polypeptide(L)'
;MSNAPEDTPADRRARRWLALGATAGLALAAASIVGERPDAGDLPPGAVARVGDAVIRTEEYQRLVAGLESDRREPVDGALRRHVLDRMIDEELLVQRAVELGLVDVDRRVRADLTTSMIQSIVDDAEEHDATARELERFYEANREFFASAGRLHVRQVFFRRGAATGPGGASAADGASP
;
A
#
# COMPACT_ATOMS: atom_id res chain seq x y z
N MET A 1 -29.00 -63.97 -29.53
CA MET A 1 -30.21 -63.22 -29.93
C MET A 1 -30.34 -62.03 -28.99
N SER A 2 -30.19 -60.83 -29.54
CA SER A 2 -30.19 -59.56 -28.81
C SER A 2 -31.63 -59.13 -28.55
N ASN A 3 -32.00 -58.93 -27.28
CA ASN A 3 -33.31 -58.42 -26.89
C ASN A 3 -33.23 -56.89 -26.88
N ALA A 4 -33.96 -56.24 -27.79
CA ALA A 4 -34.00 -54.78 -27.86
C ALA A 4 -34.94 -54.25 -26.76
N PRO A 5 -34.55 -53.20 -26.01
CA PRO A 5 -35.44 -52.62 -25.00
C PRO A 5 -36.62 -51.91 -25.69
N GLU A 6 -37.84 -52.31 -25.35
CA GLU A 6 -39.05 -51.59 -25.74
C GLU A 6 -39.14 -50.28 -24.93
N ASP A 7 -38.86 -49.14 -25.58
CA ASP A 7 -39.03 -47.81 -24.98
C ASP A 7 -40.51 -47.58 -24.65
N THR A 8 -40.83 -47.54 -23.35
CA THR A 8 -42.21 -47.31 -22.89
C THR A 8 -42.65 -45.87 -23.21
N PRO A 9 -43.96 -45.59 -23.35
CA PRO A 9 -44.45 -44.22 -23.58
C PRO A 9 -44.02 -43.23 -22.48
N ALA A 10 -43.72 -43.70 -21.27
CA ALA A 10 -43.15 -42.90 -20.19
C ALA A 10 -41.72 -42.42 -20.50
N ASP A 11 -40.86 -43.29 -21.04
CA ASP A 11 -39.47 -42.96 -21.40
C ASP A 11 -39.40 -41.89 -22.49
N ARG A 12 -40.32 -41.94 -23.46
CA ARG A 12 -40.42 -40.91 -24.52
C ARG A 12 -40.84 -39.54 -23.98
N ARG A 13 -41.73 -39.49 -22.97
CA ARG A 13 -42.11 -38.24 -22.31
C ARG A 13 -40.96 -37.70 -21.48
N ALA A 14 -40.28 -38.54 -20.70
CA ALA A 14 -39.11 -38.18 -19.92
C ALA A 14 -37.98 -37.62 -20.81
N ARG A 15 -37.66 -38.27 -21.93
CA ARG A 15 -36.67 -37.78 -22.90
C ARG A 15 -37.08 -36.44 -23.52
N ARG A 16 -38.36 -36.20 -23.81
CA ARG A 16 -38.84 -34.91 -24.33
C ARG A 16 -38.69 -33.78 -23.30
N TRP A 17 -39.03 -34.04 -22.04
CA TRP A 17 -38.82 -33.08 -20.96
C TRP A 17 -37.34 -32.77 -20.74
N LEU A 18 -36.48 -33.79 -20.82
CA LEU A 18 -35.03 -33.63 -20.68
C LEU A 18 -34.43 -32.85 -21.86
N ALA A 19 -34.87 -33.13 -23.09
CA ALA A 19 -34.46 -32.37 -24.27
C ALA A 19 -34.90 -30.91 -24.18
N LEU A 20 -36.15 -30.64 -23.77
CA LEU A 20 -36.65 -29.28 -23.56
C LEU A 20 -35.85 -28.53 -22.49
N GLY A 21 -35.60 -29.18 -21.34
CA GLY A 21 -34.79 -28.60 -20.27
C GLY A 21 -33.36 -28.30 -20.72
N ALA A 22 -32.72 -29.22 -21.45
CA ALA A 22 -31.39 -29.03 -21.99
C ALA A 22 -31.35 -27.85 -22.99
N THR A 23 -32.32 -27.74 -23.89
CA THR A 23 -32.40 -26.62 -24.84
C THR A 23 -32.67 -25.30 -24.15
N ALA A 24 -33.53 -25.27 -23.14
CA ALA A 24 -33.82 -24.05 -22.37
C ALA A 24 -32.61 -23.62 -21.56
N GLY A 25 -31.89 -24.57 -20.94
CA GLY A 25 -30.64 -24.31 -20.22
C GLY A 25 -29.54 -23.76 -21.15
N LEU A 26 -29.37 -24.36 -22.33
CA LEU A 26 -28.43 -23.86 -23.34
C LEU A 26 -28.81 -22.47 -23.85
N ALA A 27 -30.11 -22.20 -24.06
CA ALA A 27 -30.59 -20.88 -24.47
C ALA A 27 -30.34 -19.83 -23.39
N LEU A 28 -30.57 -20.14 -22.11
CA LEU A 28 -30.25 -19.26 -20.99
C LEU A 28 -28.75 -19.01 -20.85
N ALA A 29 -27.91 -20.04 -20.98
CA ALA A 29 -26.46 -19.89 -20.94
C ALA A 29 -25.93 -19.05 -22.13
N ALA A 30 -26.49 -19.24 -23.32
CA ALA A 30 -26.16 -18.41 -24.47
C ALA A 30 -26.63 -16.96 -24.28
N ALA A 31 -27.81 -16.76 -23.66
CA ALA A 31 -28.34 -15.43 -23.37
C ALA A 31 -27.51 -14.69 -22.30
N SER A 32 -26.96 -15.37 -21.29
CA SER A 32 -26.11 -14.74 -20.28
C SER A 32 -24.79 -14.23 -20.88
N ILE A 33 -24.17 -15.01 -21.77
CA ILE A 33 -22.94 -14.59 -22.49
C ILE A 33 -23.17 -13.30 -23.30
N VAL A 34 -24.39 -13.07 -23.79
CA VAL A 34 -24.75 -11.86 -24.54
C VAL A 34 -25.21 -10.73 -23.62
N GLY A 35 -25.74 -11.05 -22.44
CA GLY A 35 -26.31 -10.12 -21.45
C GLY A 35 -25.27 -9.41 -20.59
N GLU A 36 -24.19 -10.08 -20.19
CA GLU A 36 -23.05 -9.46 -19.52
C GLU A 36 -22.14 -8.74 -20.55
N ARG A 37 -22.62 -7.62 -21.09
CA ARG A 37 -21.70 -6.57 -21.53
C ARG A 37 -21.42 -5.73 -20.29
N PRO A 38 -20.23 -5.79 -19.66
CA PRO A 38 -19.89 -4.83 -18.64
C PRO A 38 -20.04 -3.45 -19.27
N ASP A 39 -20.77 -2.55 -18.61
CA ASP A 39 -21.17 -1.22 -19.10
C ASP A 39 -20.09 -0.57 -19.97
N ALA A 40 -20.14 -0.82 -21.28
CA ALA A 40 -19.15 -0.32 -22.23
C ALA A 40 -19.44 1.13 -22.65
N GLY A 41 -20.34 1.81 -21.92
CA GLY A 41 -21.06 2.97 -22.44
C GLY A 41 -20.58 4.31 -21.90
N ASP A 42 -20.52 4.47 -20.58
CA ASP A 42 -20.27 5.77 -19.98
C ASP A 42 -19.04 5.75 -19.09
N LEU A 43 -18.02 6.47 -19.55
CA LEU A 43 -16.93 6.89 -18.68
C LEU A 43 -17.51 7.82 -17.61
N PRO A 44 -17.18 7.63 -16.33
CA PRO A 44 -17.53 8.58 -15.29
C PRO A 44 -17.06 10.00 -15.65
N PRO A 45 -17.77 11.06 -15.20
CA PRO A 45 -17.32 12.43 -15.43
C PRO A 45 -15.88 12.62 -14.94
N GLY A 46 -15.03 13.18 -15.82
CA GLY A 46 -13.61 13.40 -15.50
C GLY A 46 -12.71 12.16 -15.65
N ALA A 47 -13.18 11.10 -16.31
CA ALA A 47 -12.37 9.94 -16.66
C ALA A 47 -11.95 9.94 -18.15
N VAL A 48 -10.75 9.45 -18.44
CA VAL A 48 -10.28 9.19 -19.82
C VAL A 48 -10.35 7.71 -20.19
N ALA A 49 -10.32 6.82 -19.20
CA ALA A 49 -10.45 5.38 -19.37
C ALA A 49 -10.90 4.72 -18.05
N ARG A 50 -11.44 3.50 -18.16
CA ARG A 50 -11.78 2.63 -17.03
C ARG A 50 -11.15 1.26 -17.25
N VAL A 51 -10.48 0.73 -16.23
CA VAL A 51 -9.81 -0.57 -16.25
C VAL A 51 -10.36 -1.40 -15.09
N GLY A 52 -11.33 -2.28 -15.37
CA GLY A 52 -12.08 -2.97 -14.31
C GLY A 52 -12.84 -1.97 -13.44
N ASP A 53 -12.53 -1.93 -12.15
CA ASP A 53 -13.10 -0.96 -11.20
C ASP A 53 -12.27 0.32 -11.04
N ALA A 54 -11.05 0.35 -11.58
CA ALA A 54 -10.18 1.52 -11.53
C ALA A 54 -10.54 2.53 -12.63
N VAL A 55 -10.47 3.81 -12.30
CA VAL A 55 -10.77 4.93 -13.21
C VAL A 55 -9.51 5.76 -13.42
N ILE A 56 -9.08 5.88 -14.67
CA ILE A 56 -7.99 6.77 -15.05
C ILE A 56 -8.56 8.18 -15.21
N ARG A 57 -8.17 9.10 -14.31
CA ARG A 57 -8.70 10.47 -14.28
C ARG A 57 -8.07 11.35 -15.34
N THR A 58 -8.86 12.25 -15.91
CA THR A 58 -8.40 13.25 -16.89
C THR A 58 -7.30 14.15 -16.33
N GLU A 59 -7.41 14.55 -15.06
CA GLU A 59 -6.42 15.40 -14.39
C GLU A 59 -5.04 14.74 -14.31
N GLU A 60 -5.01 13.46 -13.94
CA GLU A 60 -3.77 12.69 -13.83
C GLU A 60 -3.11 12.48 -15.19
N TYR A 61 -3.91 12.08 -16.19
CA TYR A 61 -3.45 11.98 -17.56
C TYR A 61 -2.88 13.30 -18.09
N GLN A 62 -3.57 14.43 -17.84
CA GLN A 62 -3.10 15.75 -18.24
C GLN A 62 -1.80 16.15 -17.52
N ARG A 63 -1.65 15.84 -16.23
CA ARG A 63 -0.39 16.09 -15.50
C ARG A 63 0.78 15.33 -16.11
N LEU A 64 0.59 14.05 -16.45
CA LEU A 64 1.64 13.24 -17.10
C LEU A 64 2.00 13.77 -18.48
N VAL A 65 1.00 14.13 -19.29
CA VAL A 65 1.23 14.74 -20.60
C VAL A 65 1.96 16.07 -20.47
N ALA A 66 1.56 16.93 -19.53
CA ALA A 66 2.20 18.23 -19.30
C ALA A 66 3.65 18.09 -18.82
N GLY A 67 3.96 17.11 -17.96
CA GLY A 67 5.33 16.79 -17.57
C GLY A 67 6.19 16.33 -18.75
N LEU A 68 5.60 15.56 -19.67
CA LEU A 68 6.27 15.16 -20.90
C LEU A 68 6.52 16.34 -21.85
N GLU A 69 5.59 17.29 -21.91
CA GLU A 69 5.74 18.54 -22.67
C GLU A 69 6.83 19.44 -22.06
N SER A 70 6.95 19.49 -20.73
CA SER A 70 8.00 20.30 -20.08
C SER A 70 9.41 19.75 -20.26
N ASP A 71 9.54 18.42 -20.32
CA ASP A 71 10.85 17.76 -20.46
C ASP A 71 11.35 17.68 -21.91
N ARG A 72 10.46 17.88 -22.89
CA ARG A 72 10.77 17.73 -24.32
C ARG A 72 10.79 19.06 -25.05
N ARG A 73 11.65 19.14 -26.07
CA ARG A 73 11.69 20.29 -26.99
C ARG A 73 10.66 20.21 -28.11
N GLU A 74 10.14 19.02 -28.37
CA GLU A 74 9.13 18.76 -29.41
C GLU A 74 7.73 18.68 -28.79
N PRO A 75 6.71 19.23 -29.47
CA PRO A 75 5.34 19.19 -28.98
C PRO A 75 4.81 17.75 -28.92
N VAL A 76 4.00 17.46 -27.89
CA VAL A 76 3.41 16.13 -27.74
C VAL A 76 2.28 15.94 -28.75
N ASP A 77 2.52 15.07 -29.73
CA ASP A 77 1.56 14.74 -30.78
C ASP A 77 0.46 13.76 -30.30
N GLY A 78 -0.52 13.49 -31.18
CA GLY A 78 -1.62 12.59 -30.88
C GLY A 78 -1.21 11.11 -30.76
N ALA A 79 -0.08 10.70 -31.34
CA ALA A 79 0.43 9.35 -31.20
C ALA A 79 1.04 9.13 -29.81
N LEU A 80 1.82 10.09 -29.35
CA LEU A 80 2.43 10.09 -28.03
C LEU A 80 1.40 10.22 -26.92
N ARG A 81 0.37 11.06 -27.09
CA ARG A 81 -0.79 11.13 -26.18
C ARG A 81 -1.48 9.78 -25.98
N ARG A 82 -1.73 9.07 -27.09
CA ARG A 82 -2.29 7.71 -27.03
C ARG A 82 -1.34 6.74 -26.34
N HIS A 83 -0.04 6.81 -26.65
CA HIS A 83 0.94 5.95 -25.99
C HIS A 83 1.01 6.17 -24.47
N VAL A 84 0.89 7.41 -24.00
CA VAL A 84 0.81 7.71 -22.56
C VAL A 84 -0.43 7.05 -21.95
N LEU A 85 -1.59 7.18 -22.59
CA LEU A 85 -2.82 6.55 -22.11
C LEU A 85 -2.71 5.01 -22.09
N ASP A 86 -2.21 4.41 -23.17
CA ASP A 86 -1.98 2.97 -23.26
C ASP A 86 -1.05 2.51 -22.13
N ARG A 87 0.00 3.29 -21.85
CA ARG A 87 0.93 2.98 -20.76
C ARG A 87 0.25 3.04 -19.39
N MET A 88 -0.60 4.03 -19.13
CA MET A 88 -1.35 4.11 -17.87
C MET A 88 -2.31 2.92 -17.71
N ILE A 89 -2.94 2.48 -18.80
CA ILE A 89 -3.81 1.30 -18.82
C ILE A 89 -2.99 0.03 -18.53
N ASP A 90 -1.85 -0.14 -19.19
CA ASP A 90 -0.97 -1.29 -18.97
C ASP A 90 -0.46 -1.34 -17.53
N GLU A 91 -0.07 -0.19 -16.97
CA GLU A 91 0.39 -0.11 -15.57
C GLU A 91 -0.71 -0.49 -14.60
N GLU A 92 -1.94 0.00 -14.80
CA GLU A 92 -3.09 -0.37 -13.98
C GLU A 92 -3.40 -1.87 -14.07
N LEU A 93 -3.36 -2.47 -15.27
CA LEU A 93 -3.54 -3.91 -15.45
C LEU A 93 -2.46 -4.73 -14.71
N LEU A 94 -1.21 -4.26 -14.71
CA LEU A 94 -0.12 -4.91 -13.98
C LEU A 94 -0.30 -4.78 -12.46
N VAL A 95 -0.78 -3.63 -11.98
CA VAL A 95 -1.09 -3.41 -10.55
C VAL A 95 -2.22 -4.34 -10.10
N GLN A 96 -3.31 -4.43 -10.87
CA GLN A 96 -4.41 -5.36 -10.57
C GLN A 96 -3.88 -6.80 -10.48
N ARG A 97 -3.06 -7.21 -11.45
CA ARG A 97 -2.46 -8.54 -11.42
C ARG A 97 -1.53 -8.75 -10.22
N ALA A 98 -0.75 -7.75 -9.85
CA ALA A 98 0.12 -7.79 -8.68
C ALA A 98 -0.67 -8.01 -7.38
N VAL A 99 -1.81 -7.31 -7.23
CA VAL A 99 -2.71 -7.45 -6.09
C VAL A 99 -3.38 -8.83 -6.08
N GLU A 100 -3.88 -9.31 -7.23
CA GLU A 100 -4.45 -10.66 -7.36
C GLU A 100 -3.47 -11.76 -6.96
N LEU A 101 -2.19 -11.59 -7.27
CA LEU A 101 -1.12 -12.53 -6.91
C LEU A 101 -0.67 -12.40 -5.44
N GLY A 102 -1.22 -11.44 -4.69
CA GLY A 102 -0.86 -11.21 -3.29
C GLY A 102 0.57 -10.69 -3.11
N LEU A 103 1.13 -9.98 -4.09
CA LEU A 103 2.51 -9.46 -4.00
C LEU A 103 2.72 -8.56 -2.78
N VAL A 104 1.68 -7.85 -2.35
CA VAL A 104 1.68 -7.03 -1.13
C VAL A 104 1.90 -7.87 0.13
N ASP A 105 1.50 -9.14 0.16
CA ASP A 105 1.65 -9.98 1.34
C ASP A 105 2.99 -10.74 1.34
N VAL A 106 3.39 -11.23 0.17
CA VAL A 106 4.52 -12.16 0.03
C VAL A 106 5.86 -11.46 -0.23
N ASP A 107 5.86 -10.26 -0.81
CA ASP A 107 7.08 -9.54 -1.15
C ASP A 107 7.41 -8.44 -0.13
N ARG A 108 8.54 -8.61 0.57
CA ARG A 108 8.99 -7.65 1.60
C ARG A 108 9.32 -6.27 1.03
N ARG A 109 9.81 -6.19 -0.20
CA ARG A 109 10.19 -4.92 -0.83
C ARG A 109 8.93 -4.13 -1.18
N VAL A 110 7.92 -4.78 -1.78
CA VAL A 110 6.63 -4.15 -2.06
C VAL A 110 6.00 -3.59 -0.80
N ARG A 111 6.02 -4.34 0.31
CA ARG A 111 5.54 -3.86 1.62
C ARG A 111 6.28 -2.64 2.15
N ALA A 112 7.62 -2.64 2.02
CA ALA A 112 8.44 -1.54 2.49
C ALA A 112 8.18 -0.27 1.66
N ASP A 113 8.08 -0.41 0.34
CA ASP A 113 7.78 0.69 -0.57
C ASP A 113 6.39 1.27 -0.26
N LEU A 114 5.35 0.44 -0.11
CA LEU A 114 3.99 0.88 0.24
C LEU A 114 3.95 1.62 1.60
N THR A 115 4.63 1.09 2.61
CA THR A 115 4.71 1.72 3.94
C THR A 115 5.37 3.10 3.85
N THR A 116 6.45 3.20 3.08
CA THR A 116 7.18 4.46 2.88
C THR A 116 6.32 5.48 2.14
N SER A 117 5.63 5.08 1.07
CA SER A 117 4.71 5.94 0.33
C SER A 117 3.55 6.43 1.20
N MET A 118 3.01 5.58 2.08
CA MET A 118 1.95 5.98 3.01
C MET A 118 2.44 7.03 4.02
N ILE A 119 3.64 6.85 4.58
CA ILE A 119 4.24 7.85 5.47
C ILE A 119 4.42 9.17 4.74
N GLN A 120 4.94 9.14 3.51
CA GLN A 120 5.13 10.35 2.71
C GLN A 120 3.81 11.06 2.44
N SER A 121 2.77 10.34 2.03
CA SER A 121 1.44 10.92 1.81
C SER A 121 0.89 11.63 3.06
N ILE A 122 1.08 11.05 4.25
CA ILE A 122 0.65 11.68 5.51
C ILE A 122 1.44 12.97 5.79
N VAL A 123 2.74 12.97 5.47
CA VAL A 123 3.59 14.16 5.63
C VAL A 123 3.17 15.25 4.65
N ASP A 124 2.96 14.91 3.38
CA ASP A 124 2.55 15.85 2.33
C ASP A 124 1.19 16.49 2.68
N ASP A 125 0.22 15.71 3.15
CA ASP A 125 -1.09 16.21 3.61
C ASP A 125 -0.97 17.19 4.80
N ALA A 126 -0.01 16.94 5.70
CA ALA A 126 0.25 17.79 6.86
C ALA A 126 0.95 19.10 6.47
N GLU A 127 1.83 19.09 5.47
CA GLU A 127 2.50 20.28 4.95
C GLU A 127 1.53 21.20 4.19
N GLU A 128 0.46 20.67 3.61
CA GLU A 128 -0.59 21.50 2.97
C GLU A 128 -1.35 22.39 3.99
N HIS A 129 -1.25 22.08 5.29
CA HIS A 129 -1.89 22.83 6.37
C HIS A 129 -0.86 23.60 7.22
N ASP A 130 -0.56 24.84 6.82
CA ASP A 130 0.29 25.74 7.62
C ASP A 130 -0.33 26.04 9.00
N ALA A 131 0.39 25.69 10.07
CA ALA A 131 0.00 26.06 11.42
C ALA A 131 0.08 27.59 11.59
N THR A 132 -0.96 28.19 12.19
CA THR A 132 -0.96 29.63 12.44
C THR A 132 0.05 30.00 13.52
N ALA A 133 0.54 31.25 13.51
CA ALA A 133 1.48 31.73 14.53
C ALA A 133 0.97 31.54 15.96
N ARG A 134 -0.34 31.68 16.21
CA ARG A 134 -0.94 31.44 17.53
C ARG A 134 -0.93 29.98 17.93
N GLU A 135 -1.09 29.06 16.98
CA GLU A 135 -1.02 27.62 17.25
C GLU A 135 0.41 27.22 17.58
N LEU A 136 1.40 27.76 16.86
CA LEU A 136 2.82 27.56 17.17
C LEU A 136 3.17 28.09 18.55
N GLU A 137 2.71 29.30 18.91
CA GLU A 137 2.98 29.91 20.20
C GLU A 137 2.33 29.09 21.33
N ARG A 138 1.07 28.68 21.17
CA ARG A 138 0.37 27.82 22.14
C ARG A 138 1.03 26.45 22.29
N PHE A 139 1.47 25.85 21.18
CA PHE A 139 2.16 24.57 21.19
C PHE A 139 3.53 24.67 21.88
N TYR A 140 4.29 25.73 21.59
CA TYR A 140 5.57 25.99 22.26
C TYR A 140 5.38 26.17 23.78
N GLU A 141 4.39 26.97 24.20
CA GLU A 141 4.11 27.16 25.62
C GLU A 141 3.69 25.88 26.32
N ALA A 142 2.86 25.05 25.68
CA ALA A 142 2.44 23.76 26.22
C ALA A 142 3.57 22.72 26.30
N ASN A 143 4.64 22.88 25.51
CA ASN A 143 5.71 21.89 25.35
C ASN A 143 7.11 22.44 25.67
N ARG A 144 7.23 23.47 26.52
CA ARG A 144 8.54 24.12 26.82
C ARG A 144 9.64 23.15 27.24
N GLU A 145 9.29 22.07 27.94
CA GLU A 145 10.25 21.04 28.37
C GLU A 145 10.84 20.24 27.19
N PHE A 146 10.07 19.99 26.13
CA PHE A 146 10.55 19.31 24.91
C PHE A 146 11.62 20.14 24.20
N PHE A 147 11.50 21.47 24.24
CA PHE A 147 12.44 22.41 23.65
C PHE A 147 13.57 22.83 24.60
N ALA A 148 13.53 22.39 25.86
CA ALA A 148 14.59 22.69 26.82
C ALA A 148 15.83 21.83 26.52
N SER A 149 17.00 22.48 26.40
CA SER A 149 18.25 21.74 26.29
C SER A 149 18.49 20.89 27.54
N ALA A 150 18.95 19.64 27.36
CA ALA A 150 19.28 18.77 28.49
C ALA A 150 20.20 19.49 29.49
N GLY A 151 19.76 19.59 30.74
CA GLY A 151 20.48 20.31 31.79
C GLY A 151 21.89 19.74 31.95
N ARG A 152 22.92 20.58 31.74
CA ARG A 152 24.31 20.19 32.02
C ARG A 152 24.57 20.34 33.52
N LEU A 153 24.92 19.24 34.19
CA LEU A 153 25.32 19.27 35.59
C LEU A 153 26.85 19.39 35.71
N HIS A 154 27.32 20.32 36.54
CA HIS A 154 28.71 20.35 36.98
C HIS A 154 28.80 19.73 38.38
N VAL A 155 29.45 18.58 38.47
CA VAL A 155 29.62 17.85 39.73
C VAL A 155 31.05 18.01 40.22
N ARG A 156 31.20 18.39 41.49
CA ARG A 156 32.48 18.37 42.19
C ARG A 156 32.49 17.15 43.11
N GLN A 157 33.28 16.14 42.79
CA GLN A 157 33.37 14.92 43.58
C GLN A 157 34.46 15.03 44.64
N VAL A 158 34.13 14.72 45.89
CA VAL A 158 35.09 14.58 46.98
C VAL A 158 35.11 13.13 47.41
N PHE A 159 36.28 12.50 47.35
CA PHE A 159 36.48 11.12 47.79
C PHE A 159 37.05 11.12 49.21
N PHE A 160 36.48 10.30 50.08
CA PHE A 160 37.03 10.04 51.41
C PHE A 160 37.57 8.62 51.48
N ARG A 161 38.82 8.48 51.93
CA ARG A 161 39.38 7.18 52.29
C ARG A 161 38.95 6.87 53.72
N ARG A 162 38.19 5.79 53.90
CA ARG A 162 37.85 5.29 55.23
C ARG A 162 39.11 4.74 55.89
N GLY A 163 39.66 5.48 56.85
CA GLY A 163 40.74 4.97 57.70
C GLY A 163 40.25 3.73 58.45
N ALA A 164 41.01 2.63 58.35
CA ALA A 164 40.85 1.53 59.27
C ALA A 164 41.03 2.10 60.69
N ALA A 165 40.05 1.88 61.56
CA ALA A 165 40.18 2.25 62.96
C ALA A 165 41.40 1.50 63.52
N THR A 166 42.49 2.23 63.79
CA THR A 166 43.60 1.71 64.58
C THR A 166 43.10 1.56 66.00
N GLY A 167 42.47 0.42 66.30
CA GLY A 167 42.31 -0.04 67.67
C GLY A 167 43.70 -0.29 68.27
N PRO A 168 43.93 -0.01 69.56
CA PRO A 168 45.20 -0.31 70.20
C PRO A 168 45.31 -1.84 70.38
N GLY A 169 45.94 -2.50 69.43
CA GLY A 169 46.16 -3.94 69.47
C GLY A 169 46.80 -4.46 68.19
N GLY A 170 48.12 -4.32 68.08
CA GLY A 170 48.86 -4.84 66.94
C GLY A 170 50.34 -4.49 67.00
N ALA A 171 51.01 -4.86 68.10
CA ALA A 171 52.45 -4.95 68.10
C ALA A 171 52.90 -6.18 67.31
N SER A 172 54.04 -6.02 66.61
CA SER A 172 54.90 -7.06 66.03
C SER A 172 54.51 -7.61 64.65
N ALA A 173 55.28 -7.30 63.60
CA ALA A 173 56.50 -8.05 63.25
C ALA A 173 57.07 -7.60 61.88
N ALA A 174 58.41 -7.51 61.82
CA ALA A 174 59.31 -7.80 60.69
C ALA A 174 59.13 -7.01 59.37
N ASP A 175 60.08 -6.16 58.97
CA ASP A 175 61.39 -6.48 58.36
C ASP A 175 61.28 -6.90 56.88
N GLY A 176 62.15 -6.33 56.03
CA GLY A 176 62.38 -6.82 54.66
C GLY A 176 62.25 -5.82 53.51
N ALA A 177 63.33 -5.08 53.27
CA ALA A 177 64.00 -4.85 51.97
C ALA A 177 63.23 -4.26 50.76
N SER A 178 63.66 -3.05 50.35
CA SER A 178 63.74 -2.59 48.95
C SER A 178 64.83 -3.38 48.19
N PRO A 179 64.86 -3.39 46.84
CA PRO A 179 65.00 -2.20 45.99
C PRO A 179 63.81 -1.91 45.07
#